data_AF-A0A354T4L2-F1
#
_entry.id   AF-A0A354T4L2-F1
#
_cell.length_a   1.000
_cell.length_b   1.000
_cell.length_c   1.000
_cell.angle_alpha   90.00
_cell.angle_beta   90.00
_cell.angle_gamma   90.00
#
_symmetry.space_group_name_H-M   'P 1'
#
loop_
_entity.id
_entity.type
_entity.pdbx_description
1 polymer ?
#
loop_
_entity_poly.entity_id
_entity_poly.type
_entity_poly.pdbx_seq_one_letter_code
_entity_poly.pdbx_strand_id
1 'polypeptide(L)'
;MKPAASCGGVSRGRDMKLHLLPSITLLPPPHETVDDAQIIEDWARGLDWVKWLLGSVRARTEVLMVEETAWDEFADGVLRETLGPALKSAWQAALAGDLAGLIAADERLSAQLPPELAQRSIQAGAVLLKSTRHARYQAVLGRLREAVGQGNCTGHIAVVWAAVGHFFQLSLTNVIAEYLHLEWEIATRDLEHREKPTGRHSIAGLTSQVMRGTQAEETLSVVARR
;
A
#
# COMPACT_ATOMS: atom_id res chain seq x y z
N MET A 1 -17.97 70.65 16.98
CA MET A 1 -16.75 70.05 16.39
C MET A 1 -16.86 68.53 16.51
N LYS A 2 -16.81 67.82 15.37
CA LYS A 2 -16.62 66.34 15.25
C LYS A 2 -15.15 65.98 15.57
N PRO A 3 -14.73 64.69 15.63
CA PRO A 3 -15.40 63.43 16.07
C PRO A 3 -14.45 62.52 16.92
N ALA A 4 -14.89 61.31 17.33
CA ALA A 4 -14.25 60.02 16.97
C ALA A 4 -14.63 58.85 17.91
N ALA A 5 -14.74 57.67 17.30
CA ALA A 5 -15.20 56.39 17.85
C ALA A 5 -14.17 55.63 18.71
N SER A 6 -14.65 54.64 19.49
CA SER A 6 -14.05 53.29 19.47
C SER A 6 -14.98 52.24 20.11
N CYS A 7 -15.18 51.14 19.37
CA CYS A 7 -15.80 49.88 19.77
C CYS A 7 -14.71 48.86 20.14
N GLY A 8 -15.09 47.85 20.96
CA GLY A 8 -14.39 46.56 21.06
C GLY A 8 -13.62 46.36 22.37
N GLY A 9 -13.58 45.18 22.99
CA GLY A 9 -14.04 43.88 22.54
C GLY A 9 -13.86 42.83 23.65
N VAL A 10 -14.76 41.87 23.66
CA VAL A 10 -14.73 40.63 24.44
C VAL A 10 -13.51 39.81 24.01
N SER A 11 -12.65 39.42 24.97
CA SER A 11 -11.66 38.36 24.75
C SER A 11 -11.99 37.16 25.63
N ARG A 12 -12.76 36.23 25.04
CA ARG A 12 -12.88 34.84 25.50
C ARG A 12 -11.53 34.15 25.32
N GLY A 13 -11.04 33.52 26.38
CA GLY A 13 -9.92 32.60 26.32
C GLY A 13 -10.19 31.52 25.28
N ARG A 14 -9.33 31.44 24.27
CA ARG A 14 -9.28 30.34 23.32
C ARG A 14 -8.43 29.25 23.96
N ASP A 15 -9.09 28.19 24.42
CA ASP A 15 -8.45 26.90 24.66
C ASP A 15 -7.79 26.45 23.36
N MET A 16 -6.47 26.46 23.36
CA MET A 16 -5.65 25.94 22.28
C MET A 16 -5.69 24.42 22.39
N LYS A 17 -6.64 23.79 21.68
CA LYS A 17 -6.66 22.34 21.48
C LYS A 17 -5.36 21.96 20.78
N LEU A 18 -4.42 21.43 21.55
CA LEU A 18 -3.24 20.72 21.04
C LEU A 18 -3.78 19.58 20.19
N HIS A 19 -3.67 19.72 18.87
CA HIS A 19 -3.86 18.62 17.95
C HIS A 19 -2.77 17.59 18.26
N LEU A 20 -3.18 16.50 18.90
CA LEU A 20 -2.35 15.31 19.06
C LEU A 20 -1.91 14.89 17.66
N LEU A 21 -0.61 15.05 17.39
CA LEU A 21 0.00 14.49 16.20
C LEU A 21 -0.23 12.96 16.21
N PRO A 22 -0.58 12.34 15.07
CA PRO A 22 -0.68 10.89 15.02
C PRO A 22 0.67 10.29 15.43
N SER A 23 0.64 9.41 16.43
CA SER A 23 1.81 8.69 16.92
C SER A 23 2.51 8.02 15.75
N ILE A 24 3.76 8.42 15.50
CA ILE A 24 4.64 7.75 14.56
C ILE A 24 4.93 6.37 15.16
N THR A 25 4.34 5.33 14.58
CA THR A 25 4.67 3.94 14.91
C THR A 25 6.11 3.70 14.45
N LEU A 26 7.06 3.79 15.39
CA LEU A 26 8.43 3.36 15.18
C LEU A 26 8.45 1.83 15.09
N LEU A 27 8.86 1.30 13.95
CA LEU A 27 9.09 -0.14 13.80
C LEU A 27 10.26 -0.56 14.71
N PRO A 28 10.11 -1.57 15.58
CA PRO A 28 11.23 -2.10 16.34
C PRO A 28 12.27 -2.74 15.41
N PRO A 29 13.57 -2.69 15.75
CA PRO A 29 14.63 -3.34 14.98
C PRO A 29 14.42 -4.86 14.94
N PRO A 30 14.90 -5.55 13.89
CA PRO A 30 14.64 -6.96 13.70
C PRO A 30 15.58 -7.79 14.57
N HIS A 31 15.30 -7.89 15.87
CA HIS A 31 15.83 -8.98 16.70
C HIS A 31 14.77 -9.45 17.69
N GLU A 32 14.33 -10.68 17.44
CA GLU A 32 13.76 -11.71 18.32
C GLU A 32 12.76 -11.30 19.42
N THR A 33 11.58 -11.93 19.35
CA THR A 33 10.55 -12.11 20.41
C THR A 33 9.46 -11.05 20.60
N VAL A 34 9.13 -10.21 19.62
CA VAL A 34 7.72 -9.82 19.48
C VAL A 34 7.09 -10.86 18.58
N ASP A 35 6.07 -11.56 19.06
CA ASP A 35 5.34 -12.54 18.26
C ASP A 35 4.88 -11.86 16.97
N ASP A 36 5.37 -12.33 15.81
CA ASP A 36 4.98 -11.81 14.49
C ASP A 36 3.45 -11.76 14.38
N ALA A 37 2.74 -12.67 15.06
CA ALA A 37 1.30 -12.67 15.16
C ALA A 37 0.75 -11.41 15.86
N GLN A 38 1.38 -10.93 16.94
CA GLN A 38 0.96 -9.73 17.66
C GLN A 38 1.20 -8.46 16.83
N ILE A 39 2.32 -8.37 16.10
CA ILE A 39 2.59 -7.24 15.19
C ILE A 39 1.54 -7.18 14.09
N ILE A 40 1.25 -8.32 13.48
CA ILE A 40 0.23 -8.44 12.43
C ILE A 40 -1.14 -8.08 12.99
N GLU A 41 -1.50 -8.56 14.17
CA GLU A 41 -2.77 -8.23 14.80
C GLU A 41 -2.89 -6.72 15.03
N ASP A 42 -1.86 -6.09 15.57
CA ASP A 42 -1.84 -4.64 15.80
C ASP A 42 -1.98 -3.85 14.50
N TRP A 43 -1.37 -4.30 13.39
CA TRP A 43 -1.53 -3.68 12.07
C TRP A 43 -2.92 -3.89 11.47
N ALA A 44 -3.53 -5.05 11.71
CA ALA A 44 -4.83 -5.43 11.18
C ALA A 44 -6.03 -4.85 11.95
N ARG A 45 -5.81 -4.26 13.14
CA ARG A 45 -6.88 -3.67 13.95
C ARG A 45 -7.63 -2.57 13.18
N GLY A 46 -8.93 -2.75 13.01
CA GLY A 46 -9.80 -1.81 12.29
C GLY A 46 -9.75 -1.93 10.76
N LEU A 47 -9.08 -2.96 10.22
CA LEU A 47 -8.97 -3.21 8.77
C LEU A 47 -9.96 -4.27 8.25
N ASP A 48 -11.05 -4.55 8.96
CA ASP A 48 -12.04 -5.55 8.50
C ASP A 48 -12.64 -5.21 7.12
N TRP A 49 -12.74 -3.91 6.82
CA TRP A 49 -13.16 -3.44 5.49
C TRP A 49 -12.12 -3.74 4.40
N VAL A 50 -10.82 -3.78 4.73
CA VAL A 50 -9.74 -4.18 3.81
C VAL A 50 -9.90 -5.66 3.47
N LYS A 51 -10.11 -6.51 4.47
CA LYS A 51 -10.37 -7.94 4.27
C LYS A 51 -11.60 -8.15 3.39
N TRP A 52 -12.66 -7.37 3.57
CA TRP A 52 -13.82 -7.40 2.70
C TRP A 52 -13.49 -6.99 1.25
N LEU A 53 -12.73 -5.90 1.07
CA LEU A 53 -12.36 -5.40 -0.25
C LEU A 53 -11.44 -6.38 -1.00
N LEU A 54 -10.38 -6.86 -0.35
CA LEU A 54 -9.45 -7.84 -0.89
C LEU A 54 -10.10 -9.22 -1.05
N GLY A 55 -11.09 -9.56 -0.21
CA GLY A 55 -11.93 -10.74 -0.38
C GLY A 55 -12.64 -10.78 -1.74
N SER A 56 -12.98 -9.60 -2.31
CA SER A 56 -13.55 -9.53 -3.66
C SER A 56 -12.56 -9.91 -4.77
N VAL A 57 -11.27 -9.63 -4.56
CA VAL A 57 -10.18 -10.08 -5.44
C VAL A 57 -9.99 -11.58 -5.28
N ARG A 58 -9.85 -12.07 -4.05
CA ARG A 58 -9.71 -13.51 -3.75
C ARG A 58 -10.81 -14.37 -4.37
N ALA A 59 -12.06 -13.89 -4.33
CA ALA A 59 -13.19 -14.63 -4.90
C ALA A 59 -13.17 -14.73 -6.44
N ARG A 60 -12.33 -13.94 -7.13
CA ARG A 60 -12.30 -13.81 -8.60
C ARG A 60 -10.93 -14.10 -9.22
N THR A 61 -9.95 -14.39 -8.39
CA THR A 61 -8.56 -14.64 -8.79
C THR A 61 -8.13 -15.95 -8.16
N GLU A 62 -7.82 -16.94 -9.00
CA GLU A 62 -7.38 -18.26 -8.54
C GLU A 62 -5.94 -18.24 -8.05
N VAL A 63 -5.08 -17.52 -8.78
CA VAL A 63 -3.67 -17.29 -8.47
C VAL A 63 -3.34 -15.85 -8.83
N LEU A 64 -2.60 -15.15 -7.97
CA LEU A 64 -2.12 -13.80 -8.24
C LEU A 64 -0.65 -13.85 -8.70
N MET A 65 0.32 -13.87 -7.77
CA MET A 65 1.74 -14.00 -8.09
C MET A 65 2.36 -15.30 -7.58
N VAL A 66 1.84 -15.80 -6.47
CA VAL A 66 2.39 -16.98 -5.80
C VAL A 66 1.58 -18.22 -6.18
N GLU A 67 2.26 -19.18 -6.80
CA GLU A 67 1.75 -20.54 -6.98
C GLU A 67 2.02 -21.37 -5.70
N GLU A 68 1.22 -22.42 -5.50
CA GLU A 68 1.23 -23.22 -4.29
C GLU A 68 2.66 -23.65 -3.91
N THR A 69 3.06 -23.44 -2.65
CA THR A 69 4.40 -23.73 -2.08
C THR A 69 5.59 -22.84 -2.52
N ALA A 70 5.42 -21.88 -3.45
CA ALA A 70 6.52 -21.05 -3.95
C ALA A 70 6.73 -19.71 -3.19
N TRP A 71 6.35 -19.64 -1.91
CA TRP A 71 6.37 -18.38 -1.14
C TRP A 71 7.77 -17.78 -0.99
N ASP A 72 8.78 -18.61 -0.71
CA ASP A 72 10.15 -18.14 -0.50
C ASP A 72 10.77 -17.63 -1.81
N GLU A 73 10.50 -18.31 -2.94
CA GLU A 73 10.94 -17.88 -4.27
C GLU A 73 10.28 -16.57 -4.69
N PHE A 74 8.98 -16.43 -4.44
CA PHE A 74 8.28 -15.17 -4.61
C PHE A 74 8.91 -14.05 -3.77
N ALA A 75 9.18 -14.34 -2.49
CA ALA A 75 9.72 -13.36 -1.56
C ALA A 75 11.12 -12.88 -1.95
N ASP A 76 12.00 -13.79 -2.35
CA ASP A 76 13.39 -13.47 -2.70
C ASP A 76 13.54 -12.92 -4.13
N GLY A 77 12.62 -13.27 -5.04
CA GLY A 77 12.58 -12.78 -6.41
C GLY A 77 11.55 -11.67 -6.64
N VAL A 78 10.34 -12.07 -7.08
CA VAL A 78 9.30 -11.16 -7.60
C VAL A 78 8.95 -10.03 -6.62
N LEU A 79 8.83 -10.34 -5.33
CA LEU A 79 8.53 -9.34 -4.32
C LEU A 79 9.68 -8.33 -4.16
N ARG A 80 10.90 -8.82 -4.01
CA ARG A 80 12.07 -7.97 -3.74
C ARG A 80 12.42 -7.09 -4.93
N GLU A 81 12.41 -7.66 -6.13
CA GLU A 81 12.94 -7.01 -7.34
C GLU A 81 11.90 -6.18 -8.08
N THR A 82 10.61 -6.54 -7.96
CA THR A 82 9.55 -5.99 -8.82
C THR A 82 8.41 -5.37 -8.01
N LEU A 83 7.69 -6.16 -7.21
CA LEU A 83 6.45 -5.68 -6.56
C LEU A 83 6.71 -4.71 -5.40
N GLY A 84 7.74 -4.96 -4.58
CA GLY A 84 8.12 -4.10 -3.47
C GLY A 84 8.44 -2.67 -3.94
N PRO A 85 9.35 -2.48 -4.91
CA PRO A 85 9.61 -1.18 -5.52
C PRO A 85 8.37 -0.55 -6.17
N ALA A 86 7.53 -1.34 -6.86
CA ALA A 86 6.30 -0.82 -7.48
C ALA A 86 5.29 -0.32 -6.45
N LEU A 87 5.00 -1.11 -5.40
CA LEU A 87 4.11 -0.72 -4.29
C LEU A 87 4.55 0.59 -3.63
N LYS A 88 5.85 0.72 -3.34
CA LYS A 88 6.38 1.95 -2.74
C LYS A 88 6.24 3.16 -3.64
N SER A 89 6.73 3.05 -4.87
CA SER A 89 6.75 4.18 -5.81
C SER A 89 5.32 4.63 -6.14
N ALA A 90 4.40 3.68 -6.32
CA ALA A 90 3.00 3.98 -6.48
C ALA A 90 2.38 4.63 -5.23
N TRP A 91 2.70 4.16 -4.03
CA TRP A 91 2.17 4.77 -2.80
C TRP A 91 2.68 6.19 -2.60
N GLN A 92 3.96 6.46 -2.88
CA GLN A 92 4.54 7.80 -2.84
C GLN A 92 3.88 8.73 -3.87
N ALA A 93 3.67 8.25 -5.10
CA ALA A 93 2.97 9.00 -6.14
C ALA A 93 1.50 9.28 -5.72
N ALA A 94 0.82 8.29 -5.15
CA ALA A 94 -0.54 8.46 -4.63
C ALA A 94 -0.58 9.51 -3.52
N LEU A 95 0.35 9.46 -2.56
CA LEU A 95 0.49 10.43 -1.48
C LEU A 95 0.72 11.85 -2.00
N ALA A 96 1.52 12.00 -3.05
CA ALA A 96 1.78 13.28 -3.70
C ALA A 96 0.63 13.76 -4.61
N GLY A 97 -0.40 12.93 -4.82
CA GLY A 97 -1.44 13.21 -5.81
C GLY A 97 -0.91 13.24 -7.25
N ASP A 98 0.19 12.54 -7.52
CA ASP A 98 0.87 12.50 -8.82
C ASP A 98 0.36 11.34 -9.68
N LEU A 99 -0.46 11.66 -10.67
CA LEU A 99 -0.97 10.67 -11.63
C LEU A 99 0.14 10.17 -12.57
N ALA A 100 1.04 11.04 -13.00
CA ALA A 100 2.10 10.65 -13.93
C ALA A 100 3.06 9.66 -13.25
N GLY A 101 3.38 9.88 -11.98
CA GLY A 101 4.14 8.94 -11.16
C GLY A 101 3.47 7.57 -11.03
N LEU A 102 2.14 7.51 -10.88
CA LEU A 102 1.39 6.24 -10.85
C LEU A 102 1.45 5.51 -12.20
N ILE A 103 1.25 6.22 -13.32
CA ILE A 103 1.33 5.64 -14.66
C ILE A 103 2.75 5.09 -14.92
N ALA A 104 3.78 5.87 -14.59
CA ALA A 104 5.17 5.43 -14.75
C ALA A 104 5.53 4.22 -13.87
N ALA A 105 4.95 4.11 -12.66
CA ALA A 105 5.12 2.92 -11.82
C ALA A 105 4.42 1.69 -12.44
N ASP A 106 3.24 1.88 -13.02
CA ASP A 106 2.47 0.82 -13.71
C ASP A 106 3.20 0.30 -14.94
N GLU A 107 3.68 1.19 -15.81
CA GLU A 107 4.43 0.83 -17.01
C GLU A 107 5.73 0.10 -16.69
N ARG A 108 6.47 0.55 -15.66
CA ARG A 108 7.69 -0.13 -15.20
C ARG A 108 7.37 -1.53 -14.73
N LEU A 109 6.27 -1.70 -13.99
CA LEU A 109 5.82 -3.00 -13.52
C LEU A 109 5.42 -3.91 -14.69
N SER A 110 4.70 -3.39 -15.70
CA SER A 110 4.37 -4.13 -16.91
C SER A 110 5.61 -4.63 -17.66
N ALA A 111 6.68 -3.84 -17.70
CA ALA A 111 7.92 -4.19 -18.38
C ALA A 111 8.75 -5.26 -17.63
N GLN A 112 8.54 -5.43 -16.33
CA GLN A 112 9.28 -6.35 -15.48
C GLN A 112 8.56 -7.69 -15.27
N LEU A 113 7.22 -7.70 -15.36
CA LEU A 113 6.44 -8.90 -15.13
C LEU A 113 6.39 -9.80 -16.38
N PRO A 114 6.55 -11.13 -16.22
CA PRO A 114 6.18 -12.08 -17.25
C PRO A 114 4.71 -11.90 -17.69
N PRO A 115 4.37 -12.16 -18.98
CA PRO A 115 3.04 -11.88 -19.51
C PRO A 115 1.89 -12.51 -18.72
N GLU A 116 2.07 -13.73 -18.21
CA GLU A 116 1.04 -14.42 -17.43
C GLU A 116 0.78 -13.75 -16.07
N LEU A 117 1.85 -13.39 -15.35
CA LEU A 117 1.75 -12.67 -14.09
C LEU A 117 1.21 -11.25 -14.29
N ALA A 118 1.61 -10.59 -15.37
CA ALA A 118 1.07 -9.30 -15.76
C ALA A 118 -0.46 -9.39 -15.96
N GLN A 119 -0.93 -10.39 -16.70
CA GLN A 119 -2.36 -10.59 -16.95
C GLN A 119 -3.15 -10.82 -15.65
N ARG A 120 -2.66 -11.69 -14.75
CA ARG A 120 -3.28 -11.94 -13.43
C ARG A 120 -3.32 -10.66 -12.59
N SER A 121 -2.23 -9.90 -12.59
CA SER A 121 -2.11 -8.62 -11.89
C SER A 121 -3.11 -7.56 -12.38
N ILE A 122 -3.27 -7.44 -13.69
CA ILE A 122 -4.19 -6.48 -14.32
C ILE A 122 -5.64 -6.85 -13.99
N GLN A 123 -5.99 -8.13 -14.08
CA GLN A 123 -7.32 -8.62 -13.73
C GLN A 123 -7.67 -8.31 -12.28
N ALA A 124 -6.73 -8.55 -11.36
CA ALA A 124 -6.93 -8.27 -9.94
C ALA A 124 -7.04 -6.75 -9.66
N GLY A 125 -6.25 -5.92 -10.34
CA GLY A 125 -6.37 -4.46 -10.26
C GLY A 125 -7.71 -3.94 -10.78
N ALA A 126 -8.21 -4.49 -11.88
CA ALA A 126 -9.53 -4.15 -12.43
C ALA A 126 -10.67 -4.46 -11.45
N VAL A 127 -10.58 -5.56 -10.69
CA VAL A 127 -11.56 -5.88 -9.63
C VAL A 127 -11.58 -4.78 -8.57
N LEU A 128 -10.43 -4.31 -8.09
CA LEU A 128 -10.35 -3.24 -7.08
C LEU A 128 -10.88 -1.91 -7.62
N LEU A 129 -10.55 -1.54 -8.85
CA LEU A 129 -11.06 -0.31 -9.48
C LEU A 129 -12.58 -0.34 -9.62
N LYS A 130 -13.16 -1.50 -9.92
CA LYS A 130 -14.62 -1.68 -10.00
C LYS A 130 -15.27 -1.53 -8.62
N SER A 131 -14.72 -2.17 -7.60
CA SER A 131 -15.25 -2.12 -6.22
C SER A 131 -15.21 -0.73 -5.60
N THR A 132 -14.32 0.14 -6.07
CA THR A 132 -14.11 1.51 -5.53
C THR A 132 -14.79 2.62 -6.37
N ARG A 133 -15.48 2.27 -7.46
CA ARG A 133 -15.99 3.23 -8.47
C ARG A 133 -16.99 4.26 -7.94
N HIS A 134 -17.71 3.95 -6.88
CA HIS A 134 -18.75 4.83 -6.31
C HIS A 134 -18.31 5.56 -5.04
N ALA A 135 -17.04 5.44 -4.65
CA ALA A 135 -16.53 6.16 -3.50
C ALA A 135 -16.59 7.69 -3.75
N ARG A 136 -16.95 8.48 -2.75
CA ARG A 136 -16.98 9.94 -2.86
C ARG A 136 -15.55 10.49 -2.76
N TYR A 137 -15.23 11.55 -3.51
CA TYR A 137 -13.92 12.24 -3.47
C TYR A 137 -12.69 11.39 -3.83
N GLN A 138 -12.67 10.83 -5.04
CA GLN A 138 -11.70 9.80 -5.41
C GLN A 138 -10.28 10.31 -5.72
N ALA A 139 -10.04 11.63 -5.70
CA ALA A 139 -8.72 12.25 -5.86
C ALA A 139 -7.87 11.59 -6.98
N VAL A 140 -6.64 11.20 -6.67
CA VAL A 140 -5.73 10.54 -7.63
C VAL A 140 -6.21 9.15 -8.07
N LEU A 141 -6.92 8.40 -7.22
CA LEU A 141 -7.50 7.10 -7.56
C LEU A 141 -8.58 7.22 -8.65
N GLY A 142 -9.38 8.29 -8.62
CA GLY A 142 -10.36 8.62 -9.66
C GLY A 142 -9.71 8.81 -11.02
N ARG A 143 -8.66 9.64 -11.05
CA ARG A 143 -7.88 9.91 -12.27
C ARG A 143 -7.12 8.68 -12.78
N LEU A 144 -6.58 7.84 -11.88
CA LEU A 144 -5.97 6.57 -12.26
C LEU A 144 -7.00 5.67 -12.95
N ARG A 145 -8.21 5.55 -12.41
CA ARG A 145 -9.28 4.75 -13.03
C ARG A 145 -9.67 5.25 -14.41
N GLU A 146 -9.75 6.57 -14.58
CA GLU A 146 -10.01 7.18 -15.89
C GLU A 146 -8.88 6.88 -16.88
N ALA A 147 -7.61 6.99 -16.45
CA ALA A 147 -6.45 6.66 -17.27
C ALA A 147 -6.48 5.18 -17.72
N VAL A 148 -6.79 4.24 -16.81
CA VAL A 148 -6.98 2.82 -17.16
C VAL A 148 -8.14 2.65 -18.15
N GLY A 149 -9.28 3.31 -17.91
CA GLY A 149 -10.45 3.24 -18.79
C GLY A 149 -10.21 3.81 -20.19
N GLN A 150 -9.24 4.73 -20.33
CA GLN A 150 -8.80 5.32 -21.60
C GLN A 150 -7.66 4.53 -22.27
N GLY A 151 -7.12 3.50 -21.61
CA GLY A 151 -5.98 2.73 -22.10
C GLY A 151 -4.63 3.42 -21.95
N ASN A 152 -4.53 4.46 -21.12
CA ASN A 152 -3.28 5.19 -20.86
C ASN A 152 -2.37 4.49 -19.84
N CYS A 153 -2.92 3.54 -19.08
CA CYS A 153 -2.16 2.62 -18.24
C CYS A 153 -2.92 1.30 -18.08
N THR A 154 -2.25 0.26 -17.62
CA THR A 154 -2.81 -1.09 -17.57
C THR A 154 -3.58 -1.35 -16.29
N GLY A 155 -3.12 -0.79 -15.16
CA GLY A 155 -3.79 -0.87 -13.87
C GLY A 155 -3.47 -2.15 -13.09
N HIS A 156 -2.19 -2.45 -12.92
CA HIS A 156 -1.72 -3.57 -12.12
C HIS A 156 -2.14 -3.44 -10.65
N ILE A 157 -2.47 -4.58 -10.01
CA ILE A 157 -2.97 -4.58 -8.64
C ILE A 157 -2.04 -3.87 -7.65
N ALA A 158 -0.72 -3.98 -7.77
CA ALA A 158 0.20 -3.31 -6.85
C ALA A 158 0.03 -1.78 -6.88
N VAL A 159 -0.08 -1.20 -8.07
CA VAL A 159 -0.25 0.25 -8.26
C VAL A 159 -1.65 0.70 -7.83
N VAL A 160 -2.67 -0.04 -8.25
CA VAL A 160 -4.06 0.23 -7.87
C VAL A 160 -4.23 0.14 -6.36
N TRP A 161 -3.68 -0.90 -5.74
CA TRP A 161 -3.75 -1.14 -4.30
C TRP A 161 -3.06 -0.03 -3.52
N ALA A 162 -1.90 0.44 -3.97
CA ALA A 162 -1.23 1.58 -3.34
C ALA A 162 -2.09 2.86 -3.37
N ALA A 163 -2.75 3.15 -4.51
CA ALA A 163 -3.67 4.28 -4.64
C ALA A 163 -4.94 4.12 -3.78
N VAL A 164 -5.48 2.90 -3.70
CA VAL A 164 -6.62 2.56 -2.84
C VAL A 164 -6.24 2.71 -1.36
N GLY A 165 -5.09 2.18 -0.97
CA GLY A 165 -4.57 2.28 0.39
C GLY A 165 -4.40 3.73 0.80
N HIS A 166 -3.82 4.57 -0.04
CA HIS A 166 -3.74 6.02 0.21
C HIS A 166 -5.14 6.66 0.32
N PHE A 167 -6.08 6.33 -0.56
CA PHE A 167 -7.44 6.86 -0.53
C PHE A 167 -8.15 6.55 0.80
N PHE A 168 -7.92 5.37 1.37
CA PHE A 168 -8.42 4.97 2.69
C PHE A 168 -7.47 5.29 3.85
N GLN A 169 -6.45 6.13 3.61
CA GLN A 169 -5.50 6.63 4.62
C GLN A 169 -4.69 5.52 5.32
N LEU A 170 -4.42 4.42 4.62
CA LEU A 170 -3.51 3.39 5.10
C LEU A 170 -2.06 3.87 5.05
N SER A 171 -1.30 3.50 6.08
CA SER A 171 0.15 3.63 6.06
C SER A 171 0.75 2.71 4.98
N LEU A 172 1.96 3.04 4.50
CA LEU A 172 2.69 2.17 3.56
C LEU A 172 2.91 0.76 4.15
N THR A 173 3.18 0.65 5.46
CA THR A 173 3.32 -0.62 6.16
C THR A 173 2.07 -1.48 6.01
N ASN A 174 0.89 -0.89 6.24
CA ASN A 174 -0.38 -1.61 6.11
C ASN A 174 -0.66 -1.98 4.65
N VAL A 175 -0.33 -1.10 3.69
CA VAL A 175 -0.46 -1.41 2.26
C VAL A 175 0.36 -2.63 1.87
N ILE A 176 1.62 -2.71 2.31
CA ILE A 176 2.49 -3.85 2.01
C ILE A 176 2.00 -5.11 2.72
N ALA A 177 1.72 -5.02 4.03
CA ALA A 177 1.30 -6.17 4.82
C ALA A 177 0.01 -6.80 4.30
N GLU A 178 -1.00 -5.98 3.98
CA GLU A 178 -2.29 -6.47 3.46
C GLU A 178 -2.18 -7.01 2.03
N TYR A 179 -1.25 -6.49 1.22
CA TYR A 179 -0.93 -7.10 -0.08
C TYR A 179 -0.33 -8.50 0.10
N LEU A 180 0.61 -8.67 1.02
CA LEU A 180 1.23 -9.96 1.31
C LEU A 180 0.23 -10.95 1.91
N HIS A 181 -0.69 -10.47 2.76
CA HIS A 181 -1.81 -11.29 3.24
C HIS A 181 -2.68 -11.78 2.09
N LEU A 182 -3.01 -10.91 1.12
CA LEU A 182 -3.77 -11.30 -0.06
C LEU A 182 -3.07 -12.42 -0.85
N GLU A 183 -1.78 -12.25 -1.17
CA GLU A 183 -0.99 -13.25 -1.90
C GLU A 183 -1.00 -14.60 -1.16
N TRP A 184 -0.71 -14.57 0.15
CA TRP A 184 -0.69 -15.77 0.98
C TRP A 184 -2.06 -16.47 1.03
N GLU A 185 -3.13 -15.70 1.22
CA GLU A 185 -4.49 -16.24 1.32
C GLU A 185 -4.99 -16.85 0.00
N ILE A 186 -4.55 -16.33 -1.16
CA ILE A 186 -4.85 -16.91 -2.47
C ILE A 186 -4.04 -18.20 -2.65
N ALA A 187 -2.73 -18.14 -2.45
CA ALA A 187 -1.82 -19.26 -2.70
C ALA A 187 -2.10 -20.48 -1.81
N THR A 188 -2.63 -20.27 -0.61
CA THR A 188 -2.90 -21.33 0.36
C THR A 188 -4.38 -21.71 0.49
N ARG A 189 -5.23 -21.21 -0.43
CA ARG A 189 -6.69 -21.37 -0.30
C ARG A 189 -7.15 -22.83 -0.27
N ASP A 190 -6.48 -23.71 -1.01
CA ASP A 190 -6.87 -25.11 -1.18
C ASP A 190 -6.06 -26.07 -0.28
N LEU A 191 -5.13 -25.54 0.53
CA LEU A 191 -4.32 -26.31 1.48
C LEU A 191 -5.07 -26.58 2.79
N GLU A 192 -5.10 -27.84 3.22
CA GLU A 192 -5.75 -28.29 4.45
C GLU A 192 -5.05 -27.76 5.72
N HIS A 193 -3.74 -27.46 5.65
CA HIS A 193 -2.94 -26.96 6.77
C HIS A 193 -2.22 -25.67 6.36
N ARG A 194 -2.76 -24.53 6.83
CA ARG A 194 -2.24 -23.19 6.51
C ARG A 194 -1.38 -22.65 7.64
N GLU A 195 -0.16 -23.13 7.75
CA GLU A 195 0.80 -22.51 8.65
C GLU A 195 1.35 -21.23 8.02
N LYS A 196 1.13 -20.07 8.67
CA LYS A 196 1.65 -18.80 8.17
C LYS A 196 3.18 -18.87 8.08
N PRO A 197 3.79 -18.18 7.10
CA PRO A 197 5.24 -18.12 6.98
C PRO A 197 5.83 -17.42 8.21
N THR A 198 6.96 -17.91 8.70
CA THR A 198 7.64 -17.41 9.89
C THR A 198 9.06 -16.94 9.57
N GLY A 199 9.67 -16.20 10.50
CA GLY A 199 11.05 -15.74 10.36
C GLY A 199 11.23 -14.70 9.26
N ARG A 200 12.33 -14.77 8.48
CA ARG A 200 12.68 -13.74 7.49
C ARG A 200 11.64 -13.58 6.38
N HIS A 201 10.93 -14.65 6.05
CA HIS A 201 9.91 -14.70 5.01
C HIS A 201 8.49 -14.58 5.59
N SER A 202 8.36 -14.29 6.90
CA SER A 202 7.07 -13.91 7.48
C SER A 202 6.54 -12.62 6.86
N ILE A 203 5.22 -12.41 6.91
CA ILE A 203 4.61 -11.19 6.36
C ILE A 203 5.20 -9.93 7.02
N ALA A 204 5.45 -9.97 8.34
CA ALA A 204 6.10 -8.87 9.06
C ALA A 204 7.58 -8.71 8.63
N GLY A 205 8.30 -9.82 8.46
CA GLY A 205 9.68 -9.84 7.97
C GLY A 205 9.82 -9.24 6.57
N LEU A 206 8.96 -9.65 5.64
CA LEU A 206 8.91 -9.16 4.26
C LEU A 206 8.48 -7.70 4.18
N THR A 207 7.45 -7.31 4.96
CA THR A 207 7.04 -5.90 5.05
C THR A 207 8.21 -5.03 5.49
N SER A 208 8.95 -5.48 6.50
CA SER A 208 10.14 -4.77 6.99
C SER A 208 11.28 -4.73 5.97
N GLN A 209 11.49 -5.81 5.21
CA GLN A 209 12.49 -5.85 4.13
C GLN A 209 12.14 -4.86 3.02
N VAL A 210 10.89 -4.87 2.56
CA VAL A 210 10.39 -3.89 1.59
C VAL A 210 10.64 -2.50 2.15
N MET A 211 10.15 -2.16 3.34
CA MET A 211 10.37 -0.83 3.94
C MET A 211 11.86 -0.41 4.02
N ARG A 212 12.78 -1.32 4.35
CA ARG A 212 14.22 -1.02 4.48
C ARG A 212 14.94 -0.80 3.15
N GLY A 213 14.52 -1.43 2.06
CA GLY A 213 15.10 -1.19 0.73
C GLY A 213 15.12 0.29 0.33
N THR A 214 14.32 1.13 0.99
CA THR A 214 14.27 2.58 0.80
C THR A 214 15.49 3.32 1.37
N GLN A 215 16.02 2.88 2.53
CA GLN A 215 17.10 3.61 3.21
C GLN A 215 18.47 3.43 2.55
N ALA A 216 18.73 2.27 1.94
CA ALA A 216 20.00 2.03 1.25
C ALA A 216 20.10 2.84 -0.05
N GLU A 217 19.03 2.94 -0.84
CA GLU A 217 19.01 3.70 -2.10
C GLU A 217 18.98 5.22 -1.87
N GLU A 218 18.26 5.72 -0.85
CA GLU A 218 18.30 7.14 -0.49
C GLU A 218 19.68 7.57 0.03
N THR A 219 20.35 6.72 0.82
CA THR A 219 21.70 7.02 1.32
C THR A 219 22.73 7.07 0.17
N LEU A 220 22.64 6.16 -0.79
CA LEU A 220 23.53 6.14 -1.97
C LEU A 220 23.26 7.32 -2.92
N SER A 221 22.01 7.74 -3.10
CA SER A 221 21.64 8.92 -3.91
C SER A 221 22.15 10.23 -3.33
N VAL A 222 22.17 10.37 -1.99
CA VAL A 222 22.72 11.56 -1.31
C VAL A 222 24.24 11.61 -1.36
N VAL A 223 24.92 10.46 -1.35
CA VAL A 223 26.38 10.37 -1.46
C VAL A 223 26.85 10.61 -2.90
N ALA A 224 26.10 10.17 -3.91
CA ALA A 224 26.46 10.39 -5.32
C ALA A 224 26.22 11.82 -5.84
N ARG A 225 25.56 12.67 -5.05
CA ARG A 225 25.32 14.10 -5.36
C ARG A 225 26.19 15.06 -4.54
N ARG A 226 27.20 14.55 -3.83
CA ARG A 226 28.23 15.32 -3.13
C ARG A 226 29.58 15.10 -3.82
#